data_AF-A0A4U0WDD8-F1
#
_entry.id   AF-A0A4U0WDD8-F1
#
_cell.length_a   1.000
_cell.length_b   1.000
_cell.length_c   1.000
_cell.angle_alpha   90.00
_cell.angle_beta   90.00
_cell.angle_gamma   90.00
#
_symmetry.space_group_name_H-M   'P 1'
#
loop_
_entity.id
_entity.type
_entity.pdbx_description
1 polymer ?
#
loop_
_entity_poly.entity_id
_entity_poly.type
_entity_poly.pdbx_seq_one_letter_code
_entity_poly.pdbx_strand_id
1 'polypeptide(L)'
;MTEDEVYRASTQYRLWSFTPHALASLRAGTHALAAEKVTAARRSKRDVVSRPSAEGNGVDSNGAEEGRDASGGVANAADEVECLTLAEAQQLVDFYCSKAIELCNHLKWPAAVKATALQYLRRFYLSASPLTYPPSTIIKPTIFLANKTENHNLSLDEYAAKAKATRDQILAPEFIVSQGLRFTFDVRHPLRGLPGAYMELLSLADGTAEVLEGVGKTAEELQEELMALPHDTKKANGASAAEKAADVPSLKRRIHTAYIAANKALETTALLTDVYFLYTPSQI
;
A
#
# COMPACT_ATOMS: atom_id res chain seq x y z
N MET A 1 15.53 8.13 26.72
CA MET A 1 14.92 8.20 25.38
C MET A 1 13.63 7.41 25.46
N THR A 2 12.48 8.04 25.26
CA THR A 2 11.17 7.35 25.34
C THR A 2 10.92 6.52 24.07
N GLU A 3 10.04 5.52 24.12
CA GLU A 3 9.67 4.72 22.92
C GLU A 3 9.18 5.60 21.77
N ASP A 4 8.42 6.62 22.14
CA ASP A 4 7.94 7.71 21.30
C ASP A 4 9.08 8.44 20.56
N GLU A 5 10.15 8.81 21.28
CA GLU A 5 11.33 9.45 20.68
C GLU A 5 12.06 8.51 19.71
N VAL A 6 12.17 7.21 20.06
CA VAL A 6 12.78 6.19 19.19
C VAL A 6 11.99 6.07 17.89
N TYR A 7 10.66 6.02 17.95
CA TYR A 7 9.83 5.96 16.75
C TYR A 7 9.93 7.24 15.92
N ARG A 8 9.92 8.41 16.56
CA ARG A 8 10.05 9.71 15.85
C ARG A 8 11.42 9.89 15.17
N ALA A 9 12.46 9.21 15.64
CA ALA A 9 13.76 9.19 14.98
C ALA A 9 13.79 8.34 13.70
N SER A 10 12.83 7.41 13.52
CA SER A 10 12.77 6.51 12.37
C SER A 10 12.50 7.25 11.05
N THR A 11 12.97 6.65 9.95
CA THR A 11 12.67 7.16 8.60
C THR A 11 11.19 7.03 8.25
N GLN A 12 10.49 6.03 8.80
CA GLN A 12 9.05 5.88 8.63
C GLN A 12 8.29 7.09 9.16
N TYR A 13 8.56 7.52 10.39
CA TYR A 13 7.90 8.71 10.93
C TYR A 13 8.26 9.98 10.15
N ARG A 14 9.56 10.19 9.93
CA ARG A 14 10.07 11.45 9.36
C ARG A 14 9.71 11.67 7.89
N LEU A 15 9.51 10.59 7.13
CA LEU A 15 9.37 10.66 5.67
C LEU A 15 8.07 10.04 5.14
N TRP A 16 7.39 9.21 5.95
CA TRP A 16 6.23 8.43 5.52
C TRP A 16 5.06 8.50 6.52
N SER A 17 5.02 9.48 7.42
CA SER A 17 3.86 9.77 8.25
C SER A 17 3.31 11.15 7.90
N PHE A 18 2.00 11.22 7.68
CA PHE A 18 1.33 12.38 7.13
C PHE A 18 0.00 12.64 7.84
N THR A 19 -0.47 13.88 7.80
CA THR A 19 -1.89 14.16 8.04
C THR A 19 -2.72 13.73 6.82
N PRO A 20 -4.03 13.44 6.97
CA PRO A 20 -4.88 13.07 5.84
C PRO A 20 -4.86 14.12 4.70
N HIS A 21 -4.88 15.40 5.06
CA HIS A 21 -4.83 16.49 4.08
C HIS A 21 -3.48 16.57 3.35
N ALA A 22 -2.37 16.40 4.05
CA ALA A 22 -1.04 16.39 3.44
C ALA A 22 -0.86 15.21 2.48
N LEU A 23 -1.35 14.01 2.86
CA LEU A 23 -1.32 12.83 2.01
C LEU A 23 -2.14 13.01 0.73
N ALA A 24 -3.36 13.57 0.85
CA ALA A 24 -4.22 13.85 -0.30
C ALA A 24 -3.58 14.89 -1.23
N SER A 25 -3.01 15.97 -0.67
CA SER A 25 -2.32 17.02 -1.43
C SER A 25 -1.08 16.48 -2.16
N LEU A 26 -0.30 15.61 -1.51
CA LEU A 26 0.86 14.96 -2.12
C LEU A 26 0.45 14.14 -3.34
N ARG A 27 -0.59 13.30 -3.21
CA ARG A 27 -1.10 12.48 -4.32
C ARG A 27 -1.62 13.32 -5.47
N ALA A 28 -2.39 14.37 -5.15
CA ALA A 28 -2.91 15.30 -6.16
C ALA A 28 -1.77 16.00 -6.92
N GLY A 29 -0.74 16.47 -6.21
CA GLY A 29 0.44 17.10 -6.81
C GLY A 29 1.22 16.13 -7.71
N THR A 30 1.54 14.93 -7.22
CA THR A 30 2.26 13.89 -7.99
C THR A 30 1.47 13.50 -9.25
N HIS A 31 0.16 13.34 -9.12
CA HIS A 31 -0.70 12.96 -10.24
C HIS A 31 -0.82 14.08 -11.28
N ALA A 32 -1.07 15.33 -10.85
CA ALA A 32 -1.19 16.48 -11.74
C ALA A 32 0.09 16.70 -12.56
N LEU A 33 1.27 16.63 -11.93
CA LEU A 33 2.56 16.74 -12.60
C LEU A 33 2.78 15.63 -13.64
N ALA A 34 2.33 14.40 -13.35
CA ALA A 34 2.43 13.29 -14.29
C ALA A 34 1.46 13.46 -15.47
N ALA A 35 0.22 13.87 -15.22
CA ALA A 35 -0.79 14.12 -16.25
C ALA A 35 -0.36 15.26 -17.18
N GLU A 36 0.21 16.33 -16.64
CA GLU A 36 0.77 17.44 -17.43
C GLU A 36 1.88 16.96 -18.36
N LYS A 37 2.82 16.17 -17.84
CA LYS A 37 3.92 15.59 -18.64
C LYS A 37 3.41 14.69 -19.77
N VAL A 38 2.42 13.83 -19.50
CA VAL A 38 1.82 12.96 -20.51
C VAL A 38 1.13 13.80 -21.59
N THR A 39 0.34 14.79 -21.18
CA THR A 39 -0.35 15.71 -22.10
C THR A 39 0.63 16.49 -22.97
N ALA A 40 1.69 17.05 -22.38
CA ALA A 40 2.74 17.76 -23.10
C ALA A 40 3.45 16.85 -24.11
N ALA A 41 3.83 15.63 -23.71
CA ALA A 41 4.47 14.66 -24.61
C ALA A 41 3.58 14.26 -25.79
N ARG A 42 2.26 14.13 -25.58
CA ARG A 42 1.29 13.85 -26.65
C ARG A 42 1.15 15.02 -27.61
N ARG A 43 1.06 16.25 -27.09
CA ARG A 43 1.01 17.48 -27.92
C ARG A 43 2.25 17.59 -28.81
N SER A 44 3.44 17.44 -28.24
CA SER A 44 4.69 17.49 -29.01
C SER A 44 4.77 16.42 -30.10
N LYS A 45 4.31 15.18 -29.83
CA LYS A 45 4.25 14.12 -30.84
C LYS A 45 3.29 14.46 -31.98
N ARG A 46 2.12 15.03 -31.66
CA ARG A 46 1.14 15.47 -32.65
C ARG A 46 1.71 16.57 -33.54
N ASP A 47 2.34 17.59 -32.95
CA ASP A 47 2.90 18.71 -33.70
C ASP A 47 4.06 18.29 -34.63
N VAL A 48 4.83 17.26 -34.27
CA VAL A 48 5.84 16.66 -35.16
C VAL A 48 5.20 15.93 -36.34
N VAL A 49 4.11 15.19 -36.11
CA VAL A 49 3.39 14.46 -37.18
C VAL A 49 2.62 15.40 -38.10
N SER A 50 2.16 16.55 -37.60
CA SER A 50 1.40 17.54 -38.37
C SER A 50 2.25 18.57 -39.12
N ARG A 51 3.59 18.56 -39.01
CA ARG A 51 4.45 19.44 -39.82
C ARG A 51 4.52 18.91 -41.26
N PRO A 52 4.05 19.66 -42.27
CA PRO A 52 4.27 19.28 -43.66
C PRO A 52 5.78 19.29 -43.93
N SER A 53 6.29 18.22 -44.53
CA SER A 53 7.68 18.13 -45.01
C SER A 53 7.95 19.27 -45.99
N ALA A 54 8.61 20.33 -45.51
CA ALA A 54 9.16 21.37 -46.35
C ALA A 54 10.57 20.97 -46.77
N GLU A 55 10.68 20.01 -47.69
CA GLU A 55 11.84 19.87 -48.56
C GLU A 55 11.34 19.94 -50.00
N GLY A 56 11.50 21.13 -50.59
CA GLY A 56 11.40 21.30 -52.01
C GLY A 56 12.67 20.80 -52.69
N ASN A 57 12.50 19.97 -53.71
CA ASN A 57 13.20 20.19 -54.96
C ASN A 57 12.30 19.69 -56.11
N GLY A 58 11.86 20.61 -56.96
CA GLY A 58 10.90 20.35 -58.02
C GLY A 58 11.52 19.68 -59.25
N VAL A 59 10.70 18.92 -59.97
CA VAL A 59 10.71 18.85 -61.43
C VAL A 59 9.25 18.66 -61.89
N ASP A 60 8.83 19.54 -62.80
CA ASP A 60 7.49 19.65 -63.37
C ASP A 60 7.13 18.50 -64.32
N SER A 61 5.85 18.09 -64.34
CA SER A 61 5.16 17.72 -65.58
C SER A 61 3.64 17.65 -65.39
N ASN A 62 2.93 18.38 -66.27
CA ASN A 62 1.49 18.69 -66.32
C ASN A 62 0.55 17.49 -66.53
N GLY A 63 -0.66 17.59 -65.96
CA GLY A 63 -1.86 16.84 -66.34
C GLY A 63 -3.10 17.18 -65.48
N ALA A 64 -3.93 18.11 -65.97
CA ALA A 64 -5.30 18.47 -65.53
C ALA A 64 -6.26 17.25 -65.50
N GLU A 65 -7.39 17.17 -64.79
CA GLU A 65 -8.24 18.11 -64.04
C GLU A 65 -9.29 17.32 -63.20
N GLU A 66 -9.84 18.00 -62.19
CA GLU A 66 -11.19 17.89 -61.60
C GLU A 66 -11.66 16.66 -60.76
N GLY A 67 -11.81 16.94 -59.47
CA GLY A 67 -12.60 16.19 -58.50
C GLY A 67 -12.64 16.94 -57.16
N ARG A 68 -13.33 18.09 -57.13
CA ARG A 68 -13.55 18.87 -55.90
C ARG A 68 -14.61 18.18 -55.03
N ASP A 69 -14.17 17.32 -54.13
CA ASP A 69 -14.93 17.02 -52.92
C ASP A 69 -14.35 17.80 -51.74
N ALA A 70 -14.93 18.99 -51.55
CA ALA A 70 -14.83 19.75 -50.32
C ALA A 70 -15.58 19.01 -49.20
N SER A 71 -15.01 17.92 -48.69
CA SER A 71 -15.38 17.43 -47.36
C SER A 71 -14.57 18.23 -46.34
N GLY A 72 -15.22 19.26 -45.82
CA GLY A 72 -14.69 20.11 -44.76
C GLY A 72 -14.08 19.25 -43.66
N GLY A 73 -12.81 19.54 -43.36
CA GLY A 73 -12.10 18.95 -42.24
C GLY A 73 -12.86 19.27 -40.96
N VAL A 74 -13.69 18.33 -40.52
CA VAL A 74 -14.02 18.18 -39.11
C VAL A 74 -12.74 17.63 -38.50
N ALA A 75 -11.85 18.54 -38.09
CA ALA A 75 -10.74 18.21 -37.23
C ALA A 75 -11.34 17.53 -36.00
N ASN A 76 -11.23 16.19 -35.97
CA ASN A 76 -11.87 15.35 -34.98
C ASN A 76 -11.49 15.82 -33.58
N ALA A 77 -12.47 16.39 -32.86
CA ALA A 77 -12.45 16.56 -31.41
C ALA A 77 -12.49 15.21 -30.66
N ALA A 78 -12.35 14.09 -31.38
CA ALA A 78 -12.51 12.72 -30.90
C ALA A 78 -11.20 12.06 -30.40
N ASP A 79 -10.10 12.81 -30.25
CA ASP A 79 -8.79 12.22 -29.86
C ASP A 79 -8.13 12.91 -28.64
N GLU A 80 -8.90 13.68 -27.87
CA GLU A 80 -8.51 14.00 -26.49
C GLU A 80 -8.79 12.77 -25.61
N VAL A 81 -7.90 11.78 -25.66
CA VAL A 81 -7.89 10.69 -24.67
C VAL A 81 -7.61 11.32 -23.30
N GLU A 82 -8.66 11.45 -22.49
CA GLU A 82 -8.61 11.96 -21.14
C GLU A 82 -7.64 11.10 -20.31
N CYS A 83 -6.69 11.74 -19.62
CA CYS A 83 -5.80 11.03 -18.71
C CYS A 83 -6.60 10.45 -17.55
N LEU A 84 -6.13 9.35 -16.95
CA LEU A 84 -6.76 8.79 -15.74
C LEU A 84 -6.92 9.91 -14.71
N THR A 85 -8.07 9.94 -14.05
CA THR A 85 -8.28 10.80 -12.89
C THR A 85 -7.44 10.31 -11.70
N LEU A 86 -7.29 11.15 -10.68
CA LEU A 86 -6.60 10.76 -9.45
C LEU A 86 -7.28 9.55 -8.79
N ALA A 87 -8.61 9.51 -8.76
CA ALA A 87 -9.37 8.43 -8.15
C ALA A 87 -9.14 7.10 -8.88
N GLU A 88 -9.16 7.10 -10.22
CA GLU A 88 -8.87 5.90 -11.02
C GLU A 88 -7.42 5.45 -10.86
N ALA A 89 -6.47 6.39 -10.79
CA ALA A 89 -5.08 6.07 -10.52
C ALA A 89 -4.90 5.40 -9.14
N GLN A 90 -5.61 5.86 -8.11
CA GLN A 90 -5.60 5.24 -6.79
C GLN A 90 -6.24 3.83 -6.82
N GLN A 91 -7.40 3.68 -7.47
CA GLN A 91 -8.05 2.38 -7.64
C GLN A 91 -7.16 1.38 -8.37
N LEU A 92 -6.41 1.83 -9.38
CA LEU A 92 -5.44 1.00 -10.09
C LEU A 92 -4.32 0.52 -9.15
N VAL A 93 -3.79 1.42 -8.30
CA VAL A 93 -2.78 1.05 -7.30
C VAL A 93 -3.36 0.05 -6.29
N ASP A 94 -4.57 0.25 -5.79
CA ASP A 94 -5.22 -0.65 -4.83
C ASP A 94 -5.52 -2.03 -5.44
N PHE A 95 -5.95 -2.08 -6.70
CA PHE A 95 -6.12 -3.31 -7.45
C PHE A 95 -4.80 -4.10 -7.52
N TYR A 96 -3.71 -3.42 -7.83
CA TYR A 96 -2.40 -4.04 -7.94
C TYR A 96 -1.76 -4.37 -6.58
N CYS A 97 -2.11 -3.66 -5.50
CA CYS A 97 -1.83 -4.10 -4.13
C CYS A 97 -2.53 -5.43 -3.83
N SER A 98 -3.79 -5.58 -4.23
CA SER A 98 -4.52 -6.85 -4.07
C SER A 98 -3.84 -7.99 -4.85
N LYS A 99 -3.35 -7.71 -6.07
CA LYS A 99 -2.53 -8.67 -6.84
C LYS A 99 -1.20 -9.00 -6.19
N ALA A 100 -0.56 -8.03 -5.54
CA ALA A 100 0.66 -8.28 -4.77
C ALA A 100 0.40 -9.21 -3.57
N ILE A 101 -0.74 -9.06 -2.88
CA ILE A 101 -1.17 -9.99 -1.82
C ILE A 101 -1.38 -11.40 -2.38
N GLU A 102 -2.11 -11.54 -3.50
CA GLU A 102 -2.33 -12.83 -4.16
C GLU A 102 -1.00 -13.53 -4.50
N LEU A 103 -0.04 -12.79 -5.06
CA LEU A 103 1.28 -13.32 -5.39
C LEU A 103 2.07 -13.73 -4.14
N CYS A 104 2.10 -12.90 -3.09
CA CYS A 104 2.77 -13.25 -1.84
C CYS A 104 2.16 -14.49 -1.18
N ASN A 105 0.83 -14.64 -1.22
CA ASN A 105 0.14 -15.82 -0.72
C ASN A 105 0.47 -17.07 -1.54
N HIS A 106 0.52 -16.96 -2.88
CA HIS A 106 0.95 -18.05 -3.76
C HIS A 106 2.39 -18.50 -3.46
N LEU A 107 3.27 -17.53 -3.17
CA LEU A 107 4.66 -17.77 -2.79
C LEU A 107 4.82 -18.26 -1.33
N LYS A 108 3.73 -18.27 -0.55
CA LYS A 108 3.70 -18.62 0.88
C LYS A 108 4.65 -17.75 1.72
N TRP A 109 4.74 -16.47 1.38
CA TRP A 109 5.64 -15.56 2.07
C TRP A 109 5.13 -15.18 3.47
N PRO A 110 6.04 -14.95 4.44
CA PRO A 110 5.68 -14.48 5.77
C PRO A 110 4.92 -13.15 5.73
N ALA A 111 4.05 -12.93 6.72
CA ALA A 111 3.23 -11.72 6.82
C ALA A 111 4.06 -10.42 6.80
N ALA A 112 5.24 -10.41 7.44
CA ALA A 112 6.15 -9.27 7.43
C ALA A 112 6.66 -8.92 6.02
N VAL A 113 7.12 -9.92 5.26
CA VAL A 113 7.60 -9.73 3.87
C VAL A 113 6.49 -9.20 2.97
N LYS A 114 5.28 -9.78 3.10
CA LYS A 114 4.08 -9.31 2.42
C LYS A 114 3.78 -7.85 2.77
N ALA A 115 3.73 -7.51 4.06
CA ALA A 115 3.46 -6.15 4.52
C ALA A 115 4.48 -5.14 3.99
N THR A 116 5.78 -5.47 4.02
CA THR A 116 6.86 -4.62 3.47
C THR A 116 6.70 -4.40 1.98
N ALA A 117 6.37 -5.44 1.21
CA ALA A 117 6.12 -5.31 -0.23
C ALA A 117 4.97 -4.35 -0.55
N LEU A 118 3.86 -4.44 0.20
CA LEU A 118 2.73 -3.52 0.02
C LEU A 118 3.07 -2.09 0.42
N GLN A 119 3.81 -1.92 1.53
CA GLN A 119 4.25 -0.60 1.95
C GLN A 119 5.19 0.03 0.93
N TYR A 120 6.10 -0.74 0.34
CA TYR A 120 6.95 -0.23 -0.74
C TYR A 120 6.12 0.19 -1.96
N LEU A 121 5.14 -0.62 -2.37
CA LEU A 121 4.30 -0.28 -3.51
C LEU A 121 3.50 1.01 -3.26
N ARG A 122 2.88 1.13 -2.07
CA ARG A 122 2.14 2.34 -1.69
C ARG A 122 3.03 3.57 -1.59
N ARG A 123 4.20 3.45 -0.94
CA ARG A 123 5.20 4.54 -0.82
C ARG A 123 5.70 5.00 -2.18
N PHE A 124 6.01 4.06 -3.08
CA PHE A 124 6.42 4.35 -4.44
C PHE A 124 5.38 5.21 -5.18
N TYR A 125 4.10 4.85 -5.10
CA TYR A 125 3.02 5.62 -5.76
C TYR A 125 2.59 6.91 -5.03
N LEU A 126 3.28 7.32 -3.96
CA LEU A 126 3.17 8.69 -3.44
C LEU A 126 4.07 9.67 -4.19
N SER A 127 5.24 9.20 -4.65
CA SER A 127 6.23 10.01 -5.38
C SER A 127 6.23 9.74 -6.89
N ALA A 128 5.62 8.64 -7.33
CA ALA A 128 5.49 8.24 -8.71
C ALA A 128 4.01 8.08 -9.11
N SER A 129 3.72 8.25 -10.41
CA SER A 129 2.37 8.07 -10.95
C SER A 129 2.26 6.78 -11.77
N PRO A 130 1.12 6.06 -11.72
CA PRO A 130 0.84 4.93 -12.61
C PRO A 130 0.89 5.30 -14.11
N LEU A 131 0.69 6.59 -14.43
CA LEU A 131 0.82 7.11 -15.79
C LEU A 131 2.26 7.05 -16.32
N THR A 132 3.25 7.12 -15.43
CA THR A 132 4.67 7.07 -15.77
C THR A 132 5.24 5.67 -15.59
N TYR A 133 4.87 5.01 -14.49
CA TYR A 133 5.35 3.67 -14.14
C TYR A 133 4.17 2.72 -14.00
N PRO A 134 3.90 1.86 -14.99
CA PRO A 134 2.77 0.93 -14.94
C PRO A 134 2.93 -0.08 -13.80
N PRO A 135 1.93 -0.26 -12.92
CA PRO A 135 2.08 -1.17 -11.78
C PRO A 135 2.34 -2.63 -12.15
N SER A 136 1.90 -3.08 -13.32
CA SER A 136 2.24 -4.39 -13.86
C SER A 136 3.75 -4.66 -13.95
N THR A 137 4.55 -3.62 -14.15
CA THR A 137 6.02 -3.68 -14.22
C THR A 137 6.69 -3.50 -12.86
N ILE A 138 6.03 -2.83 -11.91
CA ILE A 138 6.62 -2.42 -10.63
C ILE A 138 6.40 -3.46 -9.52
N ILE A 139 5.28 -4.19 -9.54
CA ILE A 139 4.90 -5.10 -8.44
C ILE A 139 5.94 -6.19 -8.20
N LYS A 140 6.37 -6.88 -9.25
CA LYS A 140 7.30 -8.01 -9.10
C LYS A 140 8.69 -7.56 -8.59
N PRO A 141 9.31 -6.50 -9.16
CA PRO A 141 10.50 -5.89 -8.56
C PRO A 141 10.32 -5.49 -7.10
N THR A 142 9.19 -4.86 -6.76
CA THR A 142 8.93 -4.37 -5.40
C THR A 142 8.81 -5.51 -4.39
N ILE A 143 8.11 -6.58 -4.76
CA ILE A 143 7.99 -7.81 -3.97
C ILE A 143 9.37 -8.45 -3.79
N PHE A 144 10.17 -8.56 -4.86
CA PHE A 144 11.52 -9.10 -4.77
C PHE A 144 12.45 -8.26 -3.87
N LEU A 145 12.34 -6.93 -3.93
CA LEU A 145 13.07 -6.03 -3.04
C LEU A 145 12.72 -6.26 -1.57
N ALA A 146 11.43 -6.43 -1.25
CA ALA A 146 10.99 -6.76 0.11
C ALA A 146 11.58 -8.09 0.62
N ASN A 147 11.72 -9.09 -0.25
CA ASN A 147 12.41 -10.34 0.10
C ASN A 147 13.88 -10.12 0.51
N LYS A 148 14.57 -9.18 -0.15
CA LYS A 148 15.95 -8.81 0.20
C LYS A 148 16.01 -8.08 1.54
N THR A 149 15.14 -7.10 1.75
CA THR A 149 15.19 -6.21 2.94
C THR A 149 14.71 -6.89 4.21
N GLU A 150 13.79 -7.86 4.10
CA GLU A 150 13.28 -8.65 5.23
C GLU A 150 14.09 -9.94 5.49
N ASN A 151 15.22 -10.13 4.81
CA ASN A 151 16.11 -11.30 4.96
C ASN A 151 15.40 -12.65 4.75
N HIS A 152 14.40 -12.72 3.86
CA HIS A 152 13.72 -13.99 3.54
C HIS A 152 14.55 -14.89 2.61
N ASN A 153 15.52 -14.31 1.89
CA ASN A 153 16.59 -14.99 1.15
C ASN A 153 16.14 -15.90 -0.01
N LEU A 154 15.00 -15.64 -0.66
CA LEU A 154 14.66 -16.32 -1.91
C LEU A 154 15.56 -15.82 -3.05
N SER A 155 16.16 -16.75 -3.80
CA SER A 155 17.02 -16.41 -4.94
C SER A 155 16.24 -15.77 -6.09
N LEU A 156 16.92 -14.96 -6.91
CA LEU A 156 16.28 -14.31 -8.05
C LEU A 156 15.71 -15.31 -9.05
N ASP A 157 16.43 -16.40 -9.32
CA ASP A 157 15.99 -17.42 -10.29
C ASP A 157 14.74 -18.16 -9.80
N GLU A 158 14.70 -18.54 -8.53
CA GLU A 158 13.52 -19.16 -7.94
C GLU A 158 12.33 -18.20 -7.91
N TYR A 159 12.57 -16.93 -7.56
CA TYR A 159 11.52 -15.93 -7.58
C TYR A 159 10.99 -15.69 -9.00
N ALA A 160 11.87 -15.53 -9.99
CA ALA A 160 11.52 -15.32 -11.39
C ALA A 160 10.67 -16.47 -11.94
N ALA A 161 11.05 -17.71 -11.64
CA ALA A 161 10.29 -18.90 -12.02
C ALA A 161 8.88 -18.91 -11.40
N LYS A 162 8.78 -18.67 -10.08
CA LYS A 162 7.48 -18.69 -9.38
C LYS A 162 6.59 -17.49 -9.74
N ALA A 163 7.18 -16.32 -9.96
CA ALA A 163 6.47 -15.09 -10.34
C ALA A 163 6.17 -14.99 -11.84
N LYS A 164 6.56 -16.01 -12.62
CA LYS A 164 6.41 -16.06 -14.09
C LYS A 164 6.90 -14.76 -14.73
N ALA A 165 8.16 -14.41 -14.44
CA ALA A 165 8.81 -13.19 -14.93
C ALA A 165 10.24 -13.50 -15.36
N THR A 166 10.80 -12.68 -16.25
CA THR A 166 12.22 -12.76 -16.57
C THR A 166 13.04 -12.04 -15.51
N ARG A 167 14.33 -12.40 -15.41
CA ARG A 167 15.28 -11.70 -14.51
C ARG A 167 15.31 -10.20 -14.79
N ASP A 168 15.29 -9.83 -16.07
CA ASP A 168 15.33 -8.44 -16.51
C ASP A 168 14.09 -7.64 -16.07
N GLN A 169 12.90 -8.24 -16.18
CA GLN A 169 11.65 -7.61 -15.69
C GLN A 169 11.66 -7.34 -14.18
N ILE A 170 12.47 -8.07 -13.42
CA ILE A 170 12.60 -7.90 -11.97
C ILE A 170 13.71 -6.89 -11.64
N LEU A 171 14.85 -6.99 -12.32
CA LEU A 171 16.04 -6.19 -12.02
C LEU A 171 15.97 -4.77 -12.60
N ALA A 172 15.46 -4.58 -13.81
CA ALA A 172 15.47 -3.29 -14.48
C ALA A 172 14.72 -2.20 -13.68
N PRO A 173 13.54 -2.47 -13.08
CA PRO A 173 12.84 -1.47 -12.28
C PRO A 173 13.31 -1.41 -10.81
N GLU A 174 14.23 -2.27 -10.36
CA GLU A 174 14.60 -2.35 -8.94
C GLU A 174 15.21 -1.04 -8.42
N PHE A 175 16.07 -0.41 -9.23
CA PHE A 175 16.72 0.83 -8.83
C PHE A 175 15.73 2.00 -8.76
N ILE A 176 14.80 2.10 -9.72
CA ILE A 176 13.79 3.17 -9.71
C ILE A 176 12.81 3.00 -8.54
N VAL A 177 12.47 1.77 -8.18
CA VAL A 177 11.69 1.49 -6.95
C VAL A 177 12.46 1.98 -5.74
N SER A 178 13.74 1.63 -5.62
CA SER A 178 14.59 2.06 -4.51
C SER A 178 14.70 3.59 -4.39
N GLN A 179 14.80 4.29 -5.51
CA GLN A 179 14.77 5.75 -5.57
C GLN A 179 13.42 6.33 -5.13
N GLY A 180 12.31 5.76 -5.61
CA GLY A 180 10.96 6.16 -5.20
C GLY A 180 10.69 5.97 -3.71
N LEU A 181 11.35 4.96 -3.11
CA LEU A 181 11.37 4.70 -1.66
C LEU A 181 12.37 5.57 -0.89
N ARG A 182 13.08 6.50 -1.55
CA ARG A 182 14.11 7.34 -0.91
C ARG A 182 15.18 6.53 -0.17
N PHE A 183 15.44 5.30 -0.61
CA PHE A 183 16.34 4.34 0.06
C PHE A 183 15.99 4.05 1.53
N THR A 184 14.73 4.28 1.95
CA THR A 184 14.27 3.99 3.31
C THR A 184 13.58 2.63 3.36
N PHE A 185 14.39 1.60 3.60
CA PHE A 185 13.93 0.21 3.58
C PHE A 185 13.38 -0.29 4.92
N ASP A 186 13.70 0.37 6.05
CA ASP A 186 13.13 0.04 7.35
C ASP A 186 11.62 0.36 7.38
N VAL A 187 10.79 -0.67 7.53
CA VAL A 187 9.35 -0.57 7.70
C VAL A 187 8.98 -1.22 9.04
N ARG A 188 8.41 -0.43 9.94
CA ARG A 188 7.90 -0.88 11.23
C ARG A 188 6.45 -1.33 11.06
N HIS A 189 6.20 -2.61 11.35
CA HIS A 189 4.89 -3.25 11.24
C HIS A 189 4.24 -3.45 12.61
N PRO A 190 2.89 -3.35 12.71
CA PRO A 190 2.14 -3.69 13.92
C PRO A 190 2.16 -5.20 14.22
N LEU A 191 2.56 -6.03 13.25
CA LEU A 191 2.58 -7.50 13.33
C LEU A 191 3.41 -8.05 14.50
N ARG A 192 4.43 -7.32 14.96
CA ARG A 192 5.22 -7.70 16.15
C ARG A 192 4.60 -7.19 17.45
N GLY A 193 3.93 -6.04 17.41
CA GLY A 193 3.30 -5.42 18.57
C GLY A 193 2.04 -6.18 19.01
N LEU A 194 1.24 -6.69 18.07
CA LEU A 194 -0.01 -7.39 18.38
C LEU A 194 0.20 -8.64 19.26
N PRO A 195 1.15 -9.56 18.98
CA PRO A 195 1.48 -10.64 19.90
C PRO A 195 1.90 -10.17 21.29
N GLY A 196 2.61 -9.04 21.39
CA GLY A 196 2.97 -8.44 22.68
C GLY A 196 1.74 -7.98 23.47
N ALA A 197 0.84 -7.23 22.82
CA ALA A 197 -0.43 -6.83 23.42
C ALA A 197 -1.31 -8.03 23.82
N TYR A 198 -1.27 -9.12 23.04
CA TYR A 198 -1.96 -10.36 23.38
C TYR A 198 -1.39 -11.01 24.65
N MET A 199 -0.05 -11.07 24.79
CA MET A 199 0.60 -11.59 26.01
C MET A 199 0.30 -10.71 27.24
N GLU A 200 0.27 -9.39 27.07
CA GLU A 200 -0.09 -8.44 28.12
C GLU A 200 -1.52 -8.67 28.60
N LEU A 201 -2.49 -8.78 27.68
CA LEU A 201 -3.89 -9.05 28.02
C LEU A 201 -4.09 -10.40 28.71
N LEU A 202 -3.31 -11.43 28.35
CA LEU A 202 -3.34 -12.71 29.05
C LEU A 202 -2.79 -12.59 30.47
N SER A 203 -1.71 -11.83 30.66
CA SER A 203 -1.11 -11.58 31.98
C SER A 203 -2.05 -10.78 32.87
N LEU A 204 -2.78 -9.81 32.30
CA LEU A 204 -3.84 -9.07 33.00
C LEU A 204 -4.99 -9.99 33.41
N ALA A 205 -5.42 -10.91 32.53
CA ALA A 205 -6.45 -11.89 32.86
C ALA A 205 -6.01 -12.85 33.98
N ASP A 206 -4.73 -13.14 34.08
CA ASP A 206 -4.13 -13.98 35.13
C ASP A 206 -3.82 -13.23 36.43
N GLY A 207 -3.91 -11.89 36.44
CA GLY A 207 -3.51 -11.06 37.58
C GLY A 207 -1.99 -11.01 37.80
N THR A 208 -1.19 -11.37 36.78
CA THR A 208 0.28 -11.40 36.83
C THR A 208 0.93 -10.32 35.98
N ALA A 209 0.15 -9.32 35.53
CA ALA A 209 0.66 -8.24 34.68
C ALA A 209 1.62 -7.33 35.44
N GLU A 210 2.67 -6.88 34.75
CA GLU A 210 3.55 -5.83 35.26
C GLU A 210 2.87 -4.48 35.06
N VAL A 211 2.57 -3.79 36.16
CA VAL A 211 1.90 -2.50 36.09
C VAL A 211 2.89 -1.42 35.63
N LEU A 212 2.53 -0.73 34.55
CA LEU A 212 3.27 0.44 34.05
C LEU A 212 3.36 1.54 35.12
N GLU A 213 4.54 2.17 35.21
CA GLU A 213 4.77 3.31 36.08
C GLU A 213 3.76 4.44 35.78
N GLY A 214 2.99 4.85 36.78
CA GLY A 214 1.99 5.92 36.67
C GLY A 214 0.54 5.50 36.50
N VAL A 215 0.24 4.19 36.36
CA VAL A 215 -1.15 3.70 36.28
C VAL A 215 -1.86 3.72 37.64
N GLY A 216 -1.10 3.67 38.74
CA GLY A 216 -1.60 3.86 40.11
C GLY A 216 -2.59 2.78 40.60
N LYS A 217 -2.73 1.68 39.86
CA LYS A 217 -3.60 0.54 40.18
C LYS A 217 -2.77 -0.73 40.41
N THR A 218 -3.26 -1.66 41.21
CA THR A 218 -2.59 -2.96 41.37
C THR A 218 -2.95 -3.92 40.22
N ALA A 219 -2.20 -5.01 40.07
CA ALA A 219 -2.48 -6.02 39.05
C ALA A 219 -3.86 -6.68 39.28
N GLU A 220 -4.27 -6.83 40.54
CA GLU A 220 -5.58 -7.35 40.94
C GLU A 220 -6.72 -6.39 40.57
N GLU A 221 -6.55 -5.09 40.83
CA GLU A 221 -7.55 -4.07 40.45
C GLU A 221 -7.76 -4.03 38.93
N LEU A 222 -6.68 -4.17 38.15
CA LEU A 222 -6.76 -4.24 36.70
C LEU A 222 -7.43 -5.52 36.21
N GLN A 223 -7.18 -6.65 36.88
CA GLN A 223 -7.87 -7.92 36.60
C GLN A 223 -9.36 -7.79 36.88
N GLU A 224 -9.75 -7.19 38.01
CA GLU A 224 -11.16 -6.95 38.36
C GLU A 224 -11.86 -6.06 37.32
N GLU A 225 -11.21 -4.98 36.87
CA GLU A 225 -11.73 -4.12 35.81
C GLU A 225 -11.89 -4.86 34.48
N LEU A 226 -10.91 -5.70 34.12
CA LEU A 226 -10.95 -6.49 32.88
C LEU A 226 -12.09 -7.52 32.91
N MET A 227 -12.34 -8.12 34.08
CA MET A 227 -13.42 -9.08 34.32
C MET A 227 -14.80 -8.40 34.39
N ALA A 228 -14.86 -7.13 34.76
CA ALA A 228 -16.09 -6.33 34.77
C ALA A 228 -16.51 -5.85 33.37
N LEU A 229 -15.69 -6.04 32.33
CA LEU A 229 -16.03 -5.58 30.98
C LEU A 229 -17.29 -6.27 30.43
N PRO A 230 -18.18 -5.52 29.74
CA PRO A 230 -19.39 -6.09 29.14
C PRO A 230 -19.07 -7.28 28.23
N HIS A 231 -19.80 -8.38 28.39
CA HIS A 231 -19.75 -9.53 27.49
C HIS A 231 -20.83 -9.40 26.41
N ASP A 232 -20.52 -9.83 25.19
CA ASP A 232 -21.47 -9.78 24.08
C ASP A 232 -22.49 -10.93 24.21
N THR A 233 -23.62 -10.61 24.85
CA THR A 233 -24.70 -11.55 25.17
C THR A 233 -25.56 -11.93 23.95
N LYS A 234 -25.38 -11.25 22.80
CA LYS A 234 -26.22 -11.43 21.61
C LYS A 234 -25.91 -12.68 20.78
N LYS A 235 -24.75 -13.33 20.98
CA LYS A 235 -24.40 -14.61 20.32
C LYS A 235 -24.76 -15.85 21.16
N ALA A 236 -25.19 -15.68 22.40
CA ALA A 236 -25.67 -16.77 23.23
C ALA A 236 -27.15 -17.05 22.90
N ASN A 237 -27.40 -17.86 21.87
CA ASN A 237 -28.73 -18.45 21.66
C ASN A 237 -29.12 -19.23 22.93
N GLY A 238 -30.01 -18.67 23.74
CA GLY A 238 -30.79 -19.38 24.74
C GLY A 238 -29.98 -20.04 25.87
N ALA A 239 -29.28 -19.26 26.69
CA ALA A 239 -29.01 -19.58 28.10
C ALA A 239 -28.63 -18.30 28.84
N SER A 240 -29.08 -18.15 30.09
CA SER A 240 -29.06 -16.91 30.89
C SER A 240 -27.77 -16.09 30.77
N ALA A 241 -27.90 -14.94 30.12
CA ALA A 241 -26.83 -14.00 29.83
C ALA A 241 -26.30 -13.22 31.07
N ALA A 242 -26.81 -13.52 32.26
CA ALA A 242 -26.51 -12.79 33.50
C ALA A 242 -25.83 -13.64 34.59
N GLU A 243 -25.66 -14.96 34.40
CA GLU A 243 -25.33 -15.87 35.54
C GLU A 243 -24.07 -16.72 35.40
N LYS A 244 -23.34 -16.65 34.28
CA LYS A 244 -21.97 -17.18 34.29
C LYS A 244 -21.05 -16.03 34.67
N ALA A 245 -20.68 -15.98 35.94
CA ALA A 245 -19.54 -15.21 36.40
C ALA A 245 -18.43 -15.35 35.35
N ALA A 246 -17.93 -14.23 34.84
CA ALA A 246 -16.78 -14.23 33.94
C ALA A 246 -15.69 -15.04 34.65
N ASP A 247 -15.37 -16.20 34.11
CA ASP A 247 -14.28 -17.03 34.59
C ASP A 247 -13.03 -16.70 33.77
N VAL A 248 -11.86 -16.74 34.40
CA VAL A 248 -10.58 -16.46 33.72
C VAL A 248 -10.43 -17.26 32.41
N PRO A 249 -10.83 -18.55 32.32
CA PRO A 249 -10.83 -19.29 31.06
C PRO A 249 -11.70 -18.70 29.95
N SER A 250 -12.92 -18.21 30.23
CA SER A 250 -13.75 -17.59 29.19
C SER A 250 -13.19 -16.24 28.75
N LEU A 251 -12.62 -15.45 29.67
CA LEU A 251 -11.94 -14.20 29.34
C LEU A 251 -10.74 -14.48 28.40
N LYS A 252 -9.90 -15.47 28.72
CA LYS A 252 -8.78 -15.87 27.83
C LYS A 252 -9.26 -16.29 26.45
N ARG A 253 -10.37 -17.03 26.36
CA ARG A 253 -10.98 -17.40 25.05
C ARG A 253 -11.47 -16.17 24.28
N ARG A 254 -12.04 -15.17 24.96
CA ARG A 254 -12.43 -13.89 24.36
C ARG A 254 -11.21 -13.13 23.82
N ILE A 255 -10.15 -13.01 24.62
CA ILE A 255 -8.88 -12.36 24.22
C ILE A 255 -8.29 -13.07 22.99
N HIS A 256 -8.22 -14.40 23.00
CA HIS A 256 -7.73 -15.16 21.84
C HIS A 256 -8.59 -14.93 20.59
N THR A 257 -9.92 -14.86 20.73
CA THR A 257 -10.82 -14.59 19.60
C THR A 257 -10.58 -13.19 19.03
N ALA A 258 -10.40 -12.19 19.90
CA ALA A 258 -10.05 -10.83 19.50
C ALA A 258 -8.68 -10.77 18.80
N TYR A 259 -7.68 -11.49 19.31
CA TYR A 259 -6.35 -11.60 18.69
C TYR A 259 -6.41 -12.17 17.28
N ILE A 260 -7.16 -13.25 17.04
CA ILE A 260 -7.34 -13.82 15.68
C ILE A 260 -7.97 -12.78 14.76
N ALA A 261 -9.01 -12.09 15.22
CA ALA A 261 -9.71 -11.08 14.42
C ALA A 261 -8.80 -9.89 14.09
N ALA A 262 -8.04 -9.40 15.07
CA ALA A 262 -7.06 -8.33 14.90
C ALA A 262 -5.94 -8.74 13.93
N ASN A 263 -5.37 -9.95 14.08
CA ASN A 263 -4.32 -10.43 13.19
C ASN A 263 -4.81 -10.52 11.74
N LYS A 264 -6.05 -10.99 11.54
CA LYS A 264 -6.68 -11.01 10.21
C LYS A 264 -6.85 -9.59 9.64
N ALA A 265 -7.26 -8.62 10.45
CA ALA A 265 -7.39 -7.23 10.02
C ALA A 265 -6.04 -6.60 9.64
N LEU A 266 -4.97 -6.88 10.40
CA LEU A 266 -3.61 -6.44 10.09
C LEU A 266 -3.09 -7.03 8.77
N GLU A 267 -3.40 -8.29 8.48
CA GLU A 267 -2.95 -8.96 7.26
C GLU A 267 -3.76 -8.62 6.00
N THR A 268 -4.90 -7.93 6.15
CA THR A 268 -5.82 -7.62 5.04
C THR A 268 -6.14 -6.13 4.97
N THR A 269 -7.04 -5.65 5.83
CA THR A 269 -7.54 -4.27 5.84
C THR A 269 -6.43 -3.24 6.06
N ALA A 270 -5.50 -3.48 6.99
CA ALA A 270 -4.44 -2.52 7.27
C ALA A 270 -3.46 -2.35 6.09
N LEU A 271 -3.26 -3.40 5.27
CA LEU A 271 -2.36 -3.34 4.11
C LEU A 271 -3.01 -2.69 2.88
N LEU A 272 -4.34 -2.69 2.82
CA LEU A 272 -5.12 -2.12 1.71
C LEU A 272 -5.61 -0.69 1.97
N THR A 273 -5.30 -0.13 3.14
CA THR A 273 -5.68 1.23 3.52
C THR A 273 -4.45 2.08 3.82
N ASP A 274 -4.68 3.37 4.06
CA ASP A 274 -3.60 4.33 4.32
C ASP A 274 -3.16 4.37 5.80
N VAL A 275 -3.55 3.39 6.62
CA VAL A 275 -3.30 3.43 8.07
C VAL A 275 -1.82 3.55 8.42
N TYR A 276 -0.91 2.96 7.64
CA TYR A 276 0.55 3.08 7.83
C TYR A 276 1.09 4.50 7.61
N PHE A 277 0.37 5.34 6.87
CA PHE A 277 0.73 6.74 6.66
C PHE A 277 0.17 7.65 7.74
N LEU A 278 -0.90 7.23 8.42
CA LEU A 278 -1.69 8.08 9.32
C LEU A 278 -1.45 7.76 10.80
N TYR A 279 -1.04 6.54 11.11
CA TYR A 279 -0.93 6.03 12.47
C TYR A 279 0.42 5.33 12.68
N THR A 280 0.86 5.31 13.92
CA THR A 280 2.04 4.55 14.34
C THR A 280 1.72 3.05 14.42
N PRO A 281 2.71 2.14 14.33
CA PRO A 281 2.48 0.71 14.44
C PRO A 281 1.84 0.24 15.75
N SER A 282 1.91 1.03 16.83
CA SER A 282 1.23 0.72 18.09
C SER A 282 -0.22 1.22 18.12
N GLN A 283 -0.55 2.25 17.32
CA GLN A 283 -1.92 2.75 17.15
C GLN A 283 -2.75 1.92 16.16
N ILE A 284 -2.08 1.28 15.17
CA ILE A 284 -2.69 0.39 14.18
C ILE A 284 -2.96 -0.98 14.82
#